data_AF-A0A3P8L6V9-F1
#
_entry.id   AF-A0A3P8L6V9-F1
#
_cell.length_a   1.000
_cell.length_b   1.000
_cell.length_c   1.000
_cell.angle_alpha   90.00
_cell.angle_beta   90.00
_cell.angle_gamma   90.00
#
_symmetry.space_group_name_H-M   'P 1'
#
loop_
_entity.id
_entity.type
_entity.pdbx_description
1 polymer ?
#
loop_
_entity_poly.entity_id
_entity_poly.type
_entity_poly.pdbx_seq_one_letter_code
_entity_poly.pdbx_strand_id
1 'polypeptide(L)'
;MEAGDLEDDYVQSALSSTNILGILTYLDSGAARKSSELTTVFKALYMIILIGSREKWDELTAVVHGLAEGVLEDLRFASCIRGLRHNQGAETNKAVLRLLAVIATLNTNLARGLLRALPFSGQEMIQCSRRRNTTDSQDVRSCFLNLIAAFVFSGNDLVVREAIEKRSKLSRITDLSVLAPFNLAINESYIDKYANVMLILEMLSKIVENRTISKTQKVRLFDRNSLKQLLYLYTWRGEALTLQDLAGRDDGDVDTDQLDCIRQKLHQMLTLLTTSTRLGLVFSGRNRDWQSPANDLIFHALISPPMCSAYTDPLRLELIYSALFSCPDILAPYLDHTAPLLYPRANSSNWARLMNLICGIYDLCRVNLIKWAVMAVERYTTPQQAAQMIVDCSFLSPKMIEPLSAALLVSLLPS
;
A
#
# COMPACT_ATOMS: atom_id res chain seq x y z
N MET A 1 -2.80 42.07 8.87
CA MET A 1 -3.65 40.96 8.43
C MET A 1 -2.79 40.07 7.59
N GLU A 2 -2.49 38.87 8.07
CA GLU A 2 -1.73 37.90 7.27
C GLU A 2 -2.61 37.43 6.11
N ALA A 3 -2.00 36.94 5.03
CA ALA A 3 -2.75 36.52 3.83
C ALA A 3 -3.79 35.42 4.13
N GLY A 4 -3.58 34.60 5.16
CA GLY A 4 -4.55 33.59 5.61
C GLY A 4 -5.79 34.17 6.28
N ASP A 5 -5.65 35.26 7.04
CA ASP A 5 -6.79 35.93 7.69
C ASP A 5 -7.74 36.54 6.64
N LEU A 6 -7.17 37.09 5.56
CA LEU A 6 -7.92 37.64 4.44
C LEU A 6 -8.73 36.57 3.68
N GLU A 7 -8.13 35.40 3.43
CA GLU A 7 -8.82 34.29 2.77
C GLU A 7 -9.99 33.76 3.61
N ASP A 8 -9.78 33.62 4.92
CA ASP A 8 -10.82 33.20 5.86
C ASP A 8 -11.99 34.21 5.88
N ASP A 9 -11.72 35.53 5.89
CA ASP A 9 -12.75 36.58 5.83
C ASP A 9 -13.61 36.50 4.55
N TYR A 10 -12.97 36.30 3.38
CA TYR A 10 -13.70 36.18 2.11
C TYR A 10 -14.60 34.94 2.08
N VAL A 11 -14.11 33.80 2.58
CA VAL A 11 -14.90 32.56 2.61
C VAL A 11 -16.04 32.68 3.62
N GLN A 12 -15.81 33.28 4.80
CA GLN A 12 -16.86 33.49 5.79
C GLN A 12 -17.99 34.37 5.22
N SER A 13 -17.62 35.45 4.53
CA SER A 13 -18.57 36.34 3.83
C SER A 13 -19.35 35.58 2.75
N ALA A 14 -18.66 34.75 1.96
CA ALA A 14 -19.30 33.92 0.94
C ALA A 14 -20.28 32.90 1.53
N LEU A 15 -19.90 32.19 2.60
CA LEU A 15 -20.74 31.20 3.28
C LEU A 15 -21.95 31.83 3.98
N SER A 16 -21.83 33.07 4.44
CA SER A 16 -22.93 33.83 5.03
C SER A 16 -23.93 34.36 4.00
N SER A 17 -23.62 34.25 2.70
CA SER A 17 -24.51 34.65 1.62
C SER A 17 -25.66 33.65 1.45
N THR A 18 -26.89 34.16 1.34
CA THR A 18 -28.10 33.33 1.14
C THR A 18 -28.08 32.52 -0.15
N ASN A 19 -27.24 32.90 -1.12
CA ASN A 19 -27.20 32.32 -2.47
C ASN A 19 -25.95 31.48 -2.74
N ILE A 20 -25.15 31.15 -1.71
CA ILE A 20 -23.89 30.43 -1.89
C ILE A 20 -24.06 29.07 -2.58
N LEU A 21 -25.17 28.36 -2.29
CA LEU A 21 -25.54 27.11 -2.96
C LEU A 21 -25.72 27.27 -4.48
N GLY A 22 -25.98 28.49 -4.95
CA GLY A 22 -26.09 28.82 -6.38
C GLY A 22 -24.82 28.49 -7.17
N ILE A 23 -23.66 28.39 -6.53
CA ILE A 23 -22.41 27.93 -7.18
C ILE A 23 -22.56 26.51 -7.78
N LEU A 24 -23.45 25.68 -7.23
CA LEU A 24 -23.70 24.32 -7.72
C LEU A 24 -24.37 24.32 -9.11
N THR A 25 -25.11 25.37 -9.47
CA THR A 25 -25.76 25.49 -10.79
C THR A 25 -24.75 25.56 -11.94
N TYR A 26 -23.50 25.95 -11.65
CA TYR A 26 -22.42 25.91 -12.62
C TYR A 26 -22.01 24.48 -12.97
N LEU A 27 -22.23 23.50 -12.06
CA LEU A 27 -21.97 22.09 -12.31
C LEU A 27 -23.11 21.41 -13.08
N ASP A 28 -24.35 21.89 -12.95
CA ASP A 28 -25.52 21.37 -13.70
C ASP A 28 -25.33 21.56 -15.22
N SER A 29 -24.80 22.73 -15.60
CA SER A 29 -24.43 23.04 -17.00
C SER A 29 -23.01 22.58 -17.37
N GLY A 30 -22.36 21.77 -16.53
CA GLY A 30 -20.94 21.43 -16.67
C GLY A 30 -20.58 20.76 -18.00
N ALA A 31 -21.55 20.15 -18.68
CA ALA A 31 -21.33 19.58 -20.01
C ALA A 31 -21.06 20.61 -21.11
N ALA A 32 -21.59 21.82 -20.95
CA ALA A 32 -21.49 22.91 -21.92
C ALA A 32 -20.34 23.88 -21.60
N ARG A 33 -19.63 23.68 -20.47
CA ARG A 33 -18.60 24.60 -19.99
C ARG A 33 -17.20 24.23 -20.47
N LYS A 34 -16.35 25.25 -20.59
CA LYS A 34 -14.92 25.08 -20.87
C LYS A 34 -14.20 24.49 -19.65
N SER A 35 -13.12 23.74 -19.88
CA SER A 35 -12.33 23.12 -18.79
C SER A 35 -11.79 24.16 -17.79
N SER A 36 -11.37 25.35 -18.26
CA SER A 36 -10.88 26.43 -17.39
C SER A 36 -11.97 26.96 -16.45
N GLU A 37 -13.20 27.13 -16.94
CA GLU A 37 -14.34 27.56 -16.11
C GLU A 37 -14.68 26.52 -15.05
N LEU A 38 -14.75 25.24 -15.44
CA LEU A 38 -14.97 24.14 -14.50
C LEU A 38 -13.87 24.06 -13.43
N THR A 39 -12.61 24.26 -13.83
CA THR A 39 -11.48 24.29 -12.90
C THR A 39 -11.66 25.36 -11.83
N THR A 40 -12.08 26.56 -12.23
CA THR A 40 -12.35 27.66 -11.28
C THR A 40 -13.47 27.30 -10.32
N VAL A 41 -14.56 26.69 -10.81
CA VAL A 41 -15.68 26.24 -9.97
C VAL A 41 -15.22 25.18 -8.96
N PHE A 42 -14.47 24.18 -9.39
CA PHE A 42 -13.95 23.13 -8.50
C PHE A 42 -12.99 23.71 -7.44
N LYS A 43 -12.10 24.63 -7.82
CA LYS A 43 -11.18 25.29 -6.88
C LYS A 43 -11.95 26.13 -5.86
N ALA A 44 -12.96 26.89 -6.29
CA ALA A 44 -13.79 27.69 -5.39
C ALA A 44 -14.55 26.79 -4.39
N LEU A 45 -15.22 25.75 -4.87
CA LEU A 45 -15.90 24.78 -4.01
C LEU A 45 -14.95 24.11 -3.02
N TYR A 46 -13.77 23.70 -3.47
CA TYR A 46 -12.74 23.11 -2.60
C TYR A 46 -12.35 24.08 -1.48
N MET A 47 -12.02 25.33 -1.80
CA MET A 47 -11.61 26.33 -0.81
C MET A 47 -12.74 26.65 0.18
N ILE A 48 -13.96 26.84 -0.31
CA ILE A 48 -15.13 27.14 0.52
C ILE A 48 -15.39 25.99 1.52
N ILE A 49 -15.38 24.76 1.04
CA ILE A 49 -15.63 23.58 1.89
C ILE A 49 -14.46 23.34 2.86
N LEU A 50 -13.21 23.50 2.41
CA LEU A 50 -12.03 23.32 3.25
C LEU A 50 -11.95 24.34 4.38
N ILE A 51 -12.08 25.62 4.07
CA ILE A 51 -11.99 26.68 5.07
C ILE A 51 -13.24 26.64 5.96
N GLY A 52 -14.41 26.43 5.36
CA GLY A 52 -15.69 26.36 6.07
C GLY A 52 -15.85 25.17 7.02
N SER A 53 -15.07 24.10 6.84
CA SER A 53 -15.09 22.91 7.71
C SER A 53 -14.17 23.00 8.92
N ARG A 54 -13.45 24.12 9.10
CA ARG A 54 -12.60 24.35 10.27
C ARG A 54 -13.45 24.63 11.50
N GLU A 55 -12.98 24.20 12.67
CA GLU A 55 -13.66 24.24 13.98
C GLU A 55 -14.08 25.64 14.49
N LYS A 56 -13.86 26.71 13.72
CA LYS A 56 -14.20 28.08 14.12
C LYS A 56 -15.65 28.45 13.79
N TRP A 57 -16.33 27.75 12.88
CA TRP A 57 -17.58 28.23 12.25
C TRP A 57 -18.74 27.23 12.31
N ASP A 58 -19.11 26.78 13.51
CA ASP A 58 -20.16 25.77 13.71
C ASP A 58 -21.50 26.14 13.04
N GLU A 59 -21.87 27.42 13.02
CA GLU A 59 -23.09 27.94 12.39
C GLU A 59 -23.13 27.72 10.86
N LEU A 60 -21.97 27.62 10.21
CA LEU A 60 -21.83 27.44 8.76
C LEU A 60 -21.74 25.98 8.34
N THR A 61 -21.66 25.04 9.30
CA THR A 61 -21.55 23.60 9.05
C THR A 61 -22.67 23.09 8.14
N ALA A 62 -23.90 23.53 8.36
CA ALA A 62 -25.05 23.10 7.56
C ALA A 62 -24.90 23.51 6.08
N VAL A 63 -24.39 24.71 5.81
CA VAL A 63 -24.16 25.21 4.45
C VAL A 63 -23.04 24.44 3.77
N VAL A 64 -21.94 24.17 4.48
CA VAL A 64 -20.81 23.39 3.98
C VAL A 64 -21.24 21.96 3.64
N HIS A 65 -22.03 21.34 4.51
CA HIS A 65 -22.61 20.02 4.25
C HIS A 65 -23.55 20.06 3.03
N GLY A 66 -24.43 21.06 2.93
CA GLY A 66 -25.32 21.22 1.77
C GLY A 66 -24.55 21.40 0.45
N LEU A 67 -23.43 22.13 0.45
CA LEU A 67 -22.54 22.23 -0.72
C LEU A 67 -21.94 20.88 -1.07
N ALA A 68 -21.43 20.14 -0.08
CA ALA A 68 -20.80 18.84 -0.30
C ALA A 68 -21.79 17.78 -0.80
N GLU A 69 -22.97 17.70 -0.19
CA GLU A 69 -24.08 16.85 -0.63
C GLU A 69 -24.49 17.22 -2.06
N GLY A 70 -24.65 18.52 -2.32
CA GLY A 70 -24.99 19.05 -3.63
C GLY A 70 -23.97 18.69 -4.72
N VAL A 71 -22.66 18.65 -4.42
CA VAL A 71 -21.63 18.19 -5.36
C VAL A 71 -21.77 16.71 -5.71
N LEU A 72 -22.26 15.89 -4.77
CA LEU A 72 -22.39 14.44 -4.95
C LEU A 72 -23.70 14.01 -5.64
N GLU A 73 -24.61 14.93 -5.94
CA GLU A 73 -25.79 14.65 -6.76
C GLU A 73 -25.39 14.17 -8.17
N ASP A 74 -26.08 13.16 -8.71
CA ASP A 74 -25.68 12.40 -9.90
C ASP A 74 -25.18 13.24 -11.08
N LEU A 75 -25.91 14.30 -11.46
CA LEU A 75 -25.55 15.16 -12.59
C LEU A 75 -24.28 15.97 -12.33
N ARG A 76 -24.13 16.51 -11.12
CA ARG A 76 -23.00 17.35 -10.72
C ARG A 76 -21.77 16.51 -10.45
N PHE A 77 -21.95 15.32 -9.89
CA PHE A 77 -20.89 14.33 -9.73
C PHE A 77 -20.36 13.85 -11.08
N ALA A 78 -21.21 13.68 -12.09
CA ALA A 78 -20.78 13.38 -13.46
C ALA A 78 -19.84 14.47 -14.04
N SER A 79 -20.03 15.74 -13.67
CA SER A 79 -19.10 16.83 -14.01
C SER A 79 -17.75 16.66 -13.32
N CYS A 80 -17.72 16.19 -12.06
CA CYS A 80 -16.47 15.84 -11.37
C CYS A 80 -15.74 14.71 -12.09
N ILE A 81 -16.43 13.60 -12.41
CA ILE A 81 -15.83 12.47 -13.14
C ILE A 81 -15.30 12.90 -14.51
N ARG A 82 -16.03 13.76 -15.24
CA ARG A 82 -15.54 14.36 -16.50
C ARG A 82 -14.25 15.15 -16.27
N GLY A 83 -14.18 15.94 -15.21
CA GLY A 83 -13.01 16.71 -14.79
C GLY A 83 -11.77 15.86 -14.47
N LEU A 84 -11.94 14.57 -14.19
CA LEU A 84 -10.85 13.61 -13.93
C LEU A 84 -10.28 12.94 -15.20
N ARG A 85 -10.88 13.16 -16.38
CA ARG A 85 -10.35 12.61 -17.64
C ARG A 85 -8.98 13.21 -17.96
N HIS A 86 -8.05 12.42 -18.53
CA HIS A 86 -6.70 12.91 -18.84
C HIS A 86 -6.68 14.16 -19.72
N ASN A 87 -7.64 14.27 -20.64
CA ASN A 87 -7.72 15.35 -21.63
C ASN A 87 -8.20 16.69 -21.05
N GLN A 88 -8.64 16.74 -19.79
CA GLN A 88 -9.04 18.01 -19.15
C GLN A 88 -7.85 18.85 -18.69
N GLY A 89 -6.67 18.25 -18.53
CA GLY A 89 -5.47 18.90 -18.01
C GLY A 89 -5.22 18.63 -16.53
N ALA A 90 -3.97 18.81 -16.11
CA ALA A 90 -3.53 18.47 -14.74
C ALA A 90 -4.20 19.35 -13.68
N GLU A 91 -4.37 20.65 -13.95
CA GLU A 91 -5.01 21.59 -13.02
C GLU A 91 -6.46 21.20 -12.69
N THR A 92 -7.24 20.80 -13.70
CA THR A 92 -8.62 20.32 -13.53
C THR A 92 -8.65 19.04 -12.71
N ASN A 93 -7.79 18.07 -13.03
CA ASN A 93 -7.72 16.82 -12.27
C ASN A 93 -7.38 17.09 -10.79
N LYS A 94 -6.37 17.93 -10.51
CA LYS A 94 -5.99 18.33 -9.15
C LYS A 94 -7.15 19.01 -8.41
N ALA A 95 -7.84 19.95 -9.05
CA ALA A 95 -8.95 20.68 -8.44
C ALA A 95 -10.09 19.72 -8.03
N VAL A 96 -10.47 18.78 -8.91
CA VAL A 96 -11.49 17.78 -8.59
C VAL A 96 -11.03 16.86 -7.47
N LEU A 97 -9.81 16.30 -7.55
CA LEU A 97 -9.31 15.39 -6.52
C LEU A 97 -9.26 16.03 -5.13
N ARG A 98 -8.84 17.30 -5.05
CA ARG A 98 -8.84 18.08 -3.80
C ARG A 98 -10.25 18.33 -3.27
N LEU A 99 -11.18 18.72 -4.14
CA LEU A 99 -12.59 18.88 -3.79
C LEU A 99 -13.18 17.57 -3.22
N LEU A 100 -12.94 16.45 -3.89
CA LEU A 100 -13.43 15.14 -3.43
C LEU A 100 -12.76 14.72 -2.12
N ALA A 101 -11.47 15.00 -1.93
CA ALA A 101 -10.74 14.69 -0.72
C ALA A 101 -11.32 15.44 0.49
N VAL A 102 -11.59 16.74 0.35
CA VAL A 102 -12.18 17.52 1.46
C VAL A 102 -13.61 17.11 1.76
N ILE A 103 -14.41 16.76 0.75
CA ILE A 103 -15.77 16.21 0.96
C ILE A 103 -15.71 14.91 1.78
N ALA A 104 -14.73 14.05 1.51
CA ALA A 104 -14.54 12.80 2.24
C ALA A 104 -14.18 13.00 3.73
N THR A 105 -13.64 14.14 4.12
CA THR A 105 -13.28 14.41 5.53
C THR A 105 -14.40 15.03 6.36
N LEU A 106 -15.49 15.51 5.74
CA LEU A 106 -16.55 16.22 6.46
C LEU A 106 -17.33 15.32 7.42
N ASN A 107 -17.81 14.17 6.94
CA ASN A 107 -18.51 13.21 7.77
C ASN A 107 -18.53 11.81 7.14
N THR A 108 -18.91 10.83 7.96
CA THR A 108 -18.92 9.41 7.58
C THR A 108 -19.87 9.10 6.42
N ASN A 109 -21.05 9.74 6.35
CA ASN A 109 -22.03 9.46 5.31
C ASN A 109 -21.55 9.94 3.94
N LEU A 110 -21.01 11.15 3.87
CA LEU A 110 -20.40 11.71 2.66
C LEU A 110 -19.21 10.87 2.19
N ALA A 111 -18.32 10.49 3.11
CA ALA A 111 -17.17 9.64 2.80
C ALA A 111 -17.60 8.32 2.16
N ARG A 112 -18.60 7.64 2.75
CA ARG A 112 -19.13 6.37 2.22
C ARG A 112 -19.87 6.55 0.90
N GLY A 113 -20.70 7.58 0.79
CA GLY A 113 -21.41 7.92 -0.45
C GLY A 113 -20.45 8.15 -1.61
N LEU A 114 -19.43 8.98 -1.39
CA LEU A 114 -18.38 9.25 -2.35
C LEU A 114 -17.58 7.99 -2.72
N LEU A 115 -17.17 7.19 -1.73
CA LEU A 115 -16.46 5.93 -1.97
C LEU A 115 -17.26 4.96 -2.84
N ARG A 116 -18.59 4.91 -2.67
CA ARG A 116 -19.49 4.11 -3.50
C ARG A 116 -19.58 4.64 -4.92
N ALA A 117 -19.73 5.95 -5.07
CA ALA A 117 -19.89 6.62 -6.35
C ALA A 117 -18.62 6.60 -7.21
N LEU A 118 -17.44 6.59 -6.58
CA LEU A 118 -16.16 6.64 -7.30
C LEU A 118 -15.88 5.36 -8.11
N PRO A 119 -15.63 5.49 -9.43
CA PRO A 119 -15.34 4.36 -10.30
C PRO A 119 -13.83 4.07 -10.32
N PHE A 120 -13.31 3.40 -9.29
CA PHE A 120 -11.86 3.09 -9.20
C PHE A 120 -11.33 2.18 -10.34
N SER A 121 -12.17 1.35 -10.96
CA SER A 121 -11.82 0.65 -12.21
C SER A 121 -11.92 1.51 -13.48
N GLY A 122 -12.45 2.73 -13.37
CA GLY A 122 -12.58 3.67 -14.47
C GLY A 122 -11.21 4.19 -14.92
N GLN A 123 -11.08 4.46 -16.22
CA GLN A 123 -9.83 4.98 -16.79
C GLN A 123 -9.42 6.31 -16.16
N GLU A 124 -10.39 7.13 -15.76
CA GLU A 124 -10.18 8.41 -15.08
C GLU A 124 -9.37 8.25 -13.79
N MET A 125 -9.76 7.30 -12.93
CA MET A 125 -9.08 7.05 -11.65
C MET A 125 -7.71 6.39 -11.86
N ILE A 126 -7.63 5.42 -12.79
CA ILE A 126 -6.36 4.76 -13.12
C ILE A 126 -5.35 5.79 -13.65
N GLN A 127 -5.76 6.70 -14.55
CA GLN A 127 -4.90 7.74 -15.10
C GLN A 127 -4.46 8.73 -14.02
N CYS A 128 -5.38 9.20 -13.18
CA CYS A 128 -5.02 10.06 -12.04
C CYS A 128 -4.01 9.40 -11.11
N SER A 129 -4.16 8.10 -10.84
CA SER A 129 -3.26 7.33 -9.98
C SER A 129 -1.85 7.13 -10.55
N ARG A 130 -1.60 7.42 -11.84
CA ARG A 130 -0.31 7.25 -12.52
C ARG A 130 0.30 8.57 -13.01
N ARG A 131 -0.45 9.68 -12.97
CA ARG A 131 -0.03 10.97 -13.54
C ARG A 131 0.90 11.71 -12.58
N ARG A 132 2.20 11.51 -12.77
CA ARG A 132 3.30 12.10 -12.00
C ARG A 132 3.83 13.38 -12.64
N ASN A 133 4.34 14.28 -11.81
CA ASN A 133 5.12 15.43 -12.22
C ASN A 133 6.16 15.73 -11.13
N THR A 134 7.44 15.61 -11.45
CA THR A 134 8.54 15.76 -10.47
C THR A 134 8.81 17.21 -10.06
N THR A 135 8.28 18.20 -10.78
CA THR A 135 8.47 19.63 -10.43
C THR A 135 7.32 20.21 -9.62
N ASP A 136 6.12 19.65 -9.76
CA ASP A 136 4.92 20.09 -9.05
C ASP A 136 4.81 19.39 -7.69
N SER A 137 4.98 20.13 -6.60
CA SER A 137 4.95 19.57 -5.23
C SER A 137 3.66 18.83 -4.89
N GLN A 138 2.54 19.18 -5.54
CA GLN A 138 1.22 18.59 -5.31
C GLN A 138 0.58 18.20 -6.64
N ASP A 139 1.27 17.38 -7.42
CA ASP A 139 0.80 16.85 -8.70
C ASP A 139 -0.50 16.02 -8.61
N VAL A 140 -1.00 15.56 -9.76
CA VAL A 140 -2.25 14.79 -9.85
C VAL A 140 -2.16 13.50 -9.03
N ARG A 141 -1.03 12.79 -9.09
CA ARG A 141 -0.75 11.61 -8.26
C ARG A 141 -0.85 11.91 -6.76
N SER A 142 -0.24 12.99 -6.30
CA SER A 142 -0.27 13.42 -4.89
C SER A 142 -1.69 13.74 -4.45
N CYS A 143 -2.46 14.46 -5.29
CA CYS A 143 -3.87 14.75 -5.01
C CYS A 143 -4.73 13.48 -4.97
N PHE A 144 -4.45 12.50 -5.84
CA PHE A 144 -5.11 11.19 -5.81
C PHE A 144 -4.83 10.46 -4.50
N LEU A 145 -3.57 10.42 -4.05
CA LEU A 145 -3.20 9.80 -2.78
C LEU A 145 -3.85 10.50 -1.58
N ASN A 146 -3.95 11.83 -1.61
CA ASN A 146 -4.67 12.59 -0.58
C ASN A 146 -6.17 12.25 -0.52
N LEU A 147 -6.82 11.99 -1.66
CA LEU A 147 -8.20 11.48 -1.68
C LEU A 147 -8.31 10.10 -1.02
N ILE A 148 -7.36 9.19 -1.27
CA ILE A 148 -7.36 7.88 -0.60
C ILE A 148 -7.11 8.05 0.90
N ALA A 149 -6.18 8.92 1.27
CA ALA A 149 -5.84 9.25 2.65
C ALA A 149 -7.03 9.82 3.41
N ALA A 150 -7.85 10.65 2.78
CA ALA A 150 -9.07 11.19 3.39
C ALA A 150 -10.00 10.07 3.92
N PHE A 151 -10.14 8.96 3.19
CA PHE A 151 -10.92 7.81 3.67
C PHE A 151 -10.29 7.11 4.88
N VAL A 152 -8.95 7.03 4.93
CA VAL A 152 -8.19 6.36 6.01
C VAL A 152 -8.13 7.20 7.28
N PHE A 153 -7.93 8.50 7.14
CA PHE A 153 -7.77 9.44 8.24
C PHE A 153 -9.07 10.10 8.71
N SER A 154 -10.22 9.76 8.09
CA SER A 154 -11.58 10.19 8.52
C SER A 154 -11.97 9.81 9.96
N GLY A 155 -11.15 9.01 10.65
CA GLY A 155 -11.41 8.57 12.03
C GLY A 155 -12.48 7.48 12.14
N ASN A 156 -13.04 7.00 11.02
CA ASN A 156 -14.11 6.01 11.03
C ASN A 156 -13.72 4.69 10.36
N ASP A 157 -13.62 3.64 11.18
CA ASP A 157 -13.26 2.28 10.75
C ASP A 157 -14.24 1.65 9.74
N LEU A 158 -15.50 2.08 9.69
CA LEU A 158 -16.45 1.61 8.68
C LEU A 158 -16.04 2.12 7.28
N VAL A 159 -15.57 3.36 7.17
CA VAL A 159 -15.10 3.95 5.91
C VAL A 159 -13.87 3.19 5.43
N VAL A 160 -12.92 2.94 6.33
CA VAL A 160 -11.68 2.19 6.02
C VAL A 160 -12.00 0.77 5.53
N ARG A 161 -12.87 0.05 6.25
CA ARG A 161 -13.31 -1.31 5.84
C ARG A 161 -13.97 -1.30 4.47
N GLU A 162 -14.89 -0.36 4.24
CA GLU A 162 -15.57 -0.25 2.95
C GLU A 162 -14.58 0.08 1.82
N ALA A 163 -13.55 0.90 2.09
CA ALA A 163 -12.53 1.24 1.10
C ALA A 163 -11.64 0.04 0.74
N ILE A 164 -11.32 -0.83 1.71
CA ILE A 164 -10.57 -2.07 1.47
C ILE A 164 -11.42 -3.07 0.68
N GLU A 165 -12.72 -3.11 0.96
CA GLU A 165 -13.67 -4.02 0.29
C GLU A 165 -14.11 -3.54 -1.09
N LYS A 166 -13.97 -2.24 -1.38
CA LYS A 166 -14.25 -1.64 -2.68
C LYS A 166 -13.36 -2.27 -3.74
N ARG A 167 -13.94 -3.22 -4.47
CA ARG A 167 -13.29 -3.95 -5.56
C ARG A 167 -14.16 -3.86 -6.79
N SER A 168 -13.52 -3.56 -7.90
CA SER A 168 -14.16 -3.57 -9.22
C SER A 168 -13.39 -4.51 -10.12
N LYS A 169 -14.09 -5.49 -10.70
CA LYS A 169 -13.51 -6.38 -11.71
C LYS A 169 -13.37 -5.59 -13.01
N LEU A 170 -12.19 -5.61 -13.62
CA LEU A 170 -12.01 -5.05 -14.96
C LEU A 170 -12.72 -5.97 -15.96
N SER A 171 -13.70 -5.46 -16.71
CA SER A 171 -14.51 -6.26 -17.65
C SER A 171 -13.74 -6.69 -18.91
N ARG A 172 -12.49 -6.24 -19.10
CA ARG A 172 -11.71 -6.49 -20.32
C ARG A 172 -10.27 -6.85 -19.95
N ILE A 173 -9.85 -7.99 -20.49
CA ILE A 173 -8.50 -8.56 -20.53
C ILE A 173 -8.15 -9.49 -19.36
N THR A 174 -7.52 -10.59 -19.76
CA THR A 174 -7.14 -11.85 -19.13
C THR A 174 -6.30 -11.78 -17.86
N ASP A 175 -6.09 -10.59 -17.29
CA ASP A 175 -5.41 -10.44 -16.02
C ASP A 175 -6.43 -10.28 -14.91
N LEU A 176 -6.40 -11.22 -13.96
CA LEU A 176 -7.16 -11.26 -12.71
C LEU A 176 -6.77 -10.11 -11.74
N SER A 177 -6.51 -8.91 -12.27
CA SER A 177 -6.13 -7.74 -11.49
C SER A 177 -7.39 -7.10 -10.90
N VAL A 178 -7.48 -7.13 -9.58
CA VAL A 178 -8.52 -6.42 -8.84
C VAL A 178 -8.07 -4.96 -8.73
N LEU A 179 -8.83 -4.04 -9.33
CA LEU A 179 -8.61 -2.61 -9.13
C LEU A 179 -9.42 -2.17 -7.92
N ALA A 180 -8.68 -1.78 -6.89
CA ALA A 180 -9.18 -1.21 -5.65
C ALA A 180 -8.38 0.07 -5.32
N PRO A 181 -8.94 0.96 -4.50
CA PRO A 181 -8.32 2.26 -4.19
C PRO A 181 -6.87 2.13 -3.73
N PHE A 182 -6.61 1.19 -2.81
CA PHE A 182 -5.28 0.98 -2.25
C PHE A 182 -4.31 0.28 -3.21
N ASN A 183 -4.77 -0.61 -4.09
CA ASN A 183 -3.90 -1.18 -5.12
C ASN A 183 -3.40 -0.09 -6.08
N LEU A 184 -4.25 0.88 -6.43
CA LEU A 184 -3.84 2.05 -7.21
C LEU A 184 -2.91 2.98 -6.44
N ALA A 185 -3.05 3.07 -5.11
CA ALA A 185 -2.13 3.81 -4.26
C ALA A 185 -0.76 3.12 -4.15
N ILE A 186 -0.71 1.79 -4.07
CA ILE A 186 0.55 1.04 -3.89
C ILE A 186 1.31 0.86 -5.21
N ASN A 187 0.60 0.71 -6.33
CA ASN A 187 1.21 0.38 -7.60
C ASN A 187 2.24 1.42 -8.04
N GLU A 188 3.46 0.98 -8.34
CA GLU A 188 4.60 1.82 -8.72
C GLU A 188 4.93 2.91 -7.68
N SER A 189 4.59 2.70 -6.41
CA SER A 189 4.95 3.64 -5.33
C SER A 189 6.47 3.77 -5.15
N TYR A 190 7.25 2.79 -5.59
CA TYR A 190 8.71 2.80 -5.50
C TYR A 190 9.42 3.78 -6.47
N ILE A 191 8.67 4.51 -7.29
CA ILE A 191 9.16 5.67 -8.06
C ILE A 191 8.39 6.95 -7.75
N ASP A 192 7.57 6.96 -6.68
CA ASP A 192 6.89 8.16 -6.22
C ASP A 192 7.82 9.06 -5.39
N LYS A 193 7.40 10.31 -5.21
CA LYS A 193 7.96 11.27 -4.26
C LYS A 193 8.05 10.70 -2.86
N TYR A 194 9.08 11.11 -2.12
CA TYR A 194 9.24 10.78 -0.71
C TYR A 194 7.96 11.05 0.11
N ALA A 195 7.37 12.24 -0.02
CA ALA A 195 6.14 12.59 0.70
C ALA A 195 4.97 11.64 0.38
N ASN A 196 4.84 11.21 -0.89
CA ASN A 196 3.81 10.28 -1.32
C ASN A 196 4.04 8.86 -0.80
N VAL A 197 5.30 8.40 -0.84
CA VAL A 197 5.69 7.11 -0.26
C VAL A 197 5.39 7.07 1.24
N MET A 198 5.78 8.11 1.97
CA MET A 198 5.51 8.20 3.41
C MET A 198 4.01 8.23 3.72
N LEU A 199 3.21 8.97 2.94
CA LEU A 199 1.76 8.96 3.08
C LEU A 199 1.17 7.56 2.85
N ILE A 200 1.64 6.84 1.83
CA ILE A 200 1.22 5.45 1.56
C ILE A 200 1.57 4.54 2.75
N LEU A 201 2.81 4.60 3.24
CA LEU A 201 3.24 3.78 4.37
C LEU A 201 2.47 4.12 5.65
N GLU A 202 2.15 5.39 5.90
CA GLU A 202 1.35 5.81 7.05
C GLU A 202 -0.09 5.29 6.97
N MET A 203 -0.74 5.43 5.80
CA MET A 203 -2.08 4.87 5.57
C MET A 203 -2.11 3.37 5.82
N LEU A 204 -1.13 2.64 5.27
CA LEU A 204 -1.08 1.19 5.40
C LEU A 204 -0.75 0.75 6.83
N SER A 205 0.18 1.43 7.51
CA SER A 205 0.50 1.15 8.92
C SER A 205 -0.73 1.30 9.80
N LYS A 206 -1.49 2.38 9.63
CA LYS A 206 -2.76 2.60 10.33
C LYS A 206 -3.78 1.48 10.07
N ILE A 207 -3.85 0.95 8.85
CA ILE A 207 -4.72 -0.20 8.52
C ILE A 207 -4.22 -1.50 9.18
N VAL A 208 -2.91 -1.74 9.19
CA VAL A 208 -2.30 -2.95 9.78
C VAL A 208 -2.50 -2.96 11.29
N GLU A 209 -2.33 -1.82 11.96
CA GLU A 209 -2.47 -1.69 13.41
C GLU A 209 -3.92 -1.70 13.88
N ASN A 210 -4.87 -1.43 12.96
CA ASN A 210 -6.28 -1.44 13.27
C ASN A 210 -6.82 -2.86 13.51
N ARG A 211 -7.39 -3.05 14.70
CA ARG A 211 -7.96 -4.33 15.17
C ARG A 211 -9.34 -4.62 14.58
N THR A 212 -10.07 -3.61 14.09
CA THR A 212 -11.40 -3.80 13.50
C THR A 212 -11.32 -4.29 12.05
N ILE A 213 -10.16 -4.14 11.41
CA ILE A 213 -9.87 -4.68 10.09
C ILE A 213 -9.51 -6.16 10.24
N SER A 214 -10.35 -7.02 9.68
CA SER A 214 -10.18 -8.47 9.73
C SER A 214 -8.95 -8.93 8.93
N LYS A 215 -8.41 -10.10 9.31
CA LYS A 215 -7.30 -10.74 8.57
C LYS A 215 -7.63 -10.97 7.10
N THR A 216 -8.86 -11.37 6.78
CA THR A 216 -9.31 -11.56 5.40
C THR A 216 -9.28 -10.26 4.60
N GLN A 217 -9.67 -9.14 5.20
CA GLN A 217 -9.56 -7.82 4.56
C GLN A 217 -8.09 -7.44 4.35
N LYS A 218 -7.19 -7.73 5.30
CA LYS A 218 -5.75 -7.50 5.15
C LYS A 218 -5.14 -8.37 4.04
N VAL A 219 -5.47 -9.65 3.96
CA VAL A 219 -5.04 -10.54 2.86
C VAL A 219 -5.49 -10.02 1.49
N ARG A 220 -6.68 -9.43 1.42
CA ARG A 220 -7.20 -8.80 0.20
C ARG A 220 -6.45 -7.52 -0.18
N LEU A 221 -6.07 -6.71 0.80
CA LEU A 221 -5.31 -5.48 0.59
C LEU A 221 -3.85 -5.79 0.20
N PHE A 222 -3.20 -6.63 0.98
CA PHE A 222 -1.80 -7.01 0.84
C PHE A 222 -1.65 -8.25 -0.03
N ASP A 223 -2.22 -8.24 -1.23
CA ASP A 223 -2.05 -9.35 -2.17
C ASP A 223 -0.59 -9.48 -2.67
N ARG A 224 -0.32 -10.54 -3.44
CA ARG A 224 1.03 -10.83 -3.95
C ARG A 224 1.65 -9.64 -4.70
N ASN A 225 0.85 -8.92 -5.50
CA ASN A 225 1.37 -7.78 -6.24
C ASN A 225 1.65 -6.61 -5.30
N SER A 226 0.73 -6.30 -4.38
CA SER A 226 0.86 -5.19 -3.44
C SER A 226 2.08 -5.37 -2.54
N LEU A 227 2.30 -6.58 -2.01
CA LEU A 227 3.50 -6.91 -1.23
C LEU A 227 4.78 -6.75 -2.07
N LYS A 228 4.79 -7.27 -3.31
CA LYS A 228 5.94 -7.09 -4.22
C LYS A 228 6.25 -5.61 -4.48
N GLN A 229 5.23 -4.80 -4.75
CA GLN A 229 5.37 -3.36 -5.00
C GLN A 229 5.94 -2.64 -3.77
N LEU A 230 5.45 -2.96 -2.58
CA LEU A 230 5.97 -2.41 -1.31
C LEU A 230 7.42 -2.84 -1.06
N LEU A 231 7.80 -4.09 -1.35
CA LEU A 231 9.16 -4.57 -1.13
C LEU A 231 10.21 -3.87 -2.01
N TYR A 232 9.83 -3.34 -3.17
CA TYR A 232 10.73 -2.51 -3.98
C TYR A 232 11.15 -1.21 -3.27
N LEU A 233 10.38 -0.74 -2.28
CA LEU A 233 10.72 0.46 -1.50
C LEU A 233 11.99 0.29 -0.65
N TYR A 234 12.41 -0.94 -0.35
CA TYR A 234 13.71 -1.17 0.29
C TYR A 234 14.89 -0.64 -0.54
N THR A 235 14.71 -0.52 -1.85
CA THR A 235 15.69 -0.01 -2.83
C THR A 235 15.11 1.17 -3.60
N TRP A 236 14.32 2.02 -2.94
CA TRP A 236 13.83 3.27 -3.52
C TRP A 236 15.01 4.17 -3.93
N ARG A 237 14.89 4.89 -5.05
CA ARG A 237 15.98 5.70 -5.64
C ARG A 237 15.53 7.12 -6.01
N GLY A 238 14.49 7.63 -5.36
CA GLY A 238 13.90 8.91 -5.71
C GLY A 238 12.66 8.79 -6.60
N GLU A 239 12.04 9.95 -6.83
CA GLU A 239 10.90 10.07 -7.74
C GLU A 239 11.33 10.00 -9.21
N ALA A 240 10.51 9.40 -10.06
CA ALA A 240 10.71 9.36 -11.51
C ALA A 240 9.37 9.34 -12.27
N LEU A 241 9.35 9.79 -13.52
CA LEU A 241 8.17 9.70 -14.37
C LEU A 241 7.96 8.27 -14.87
N THR A 242 9.06 7.60 -15.21
CA THR A 242 9.08 6.21 -15.68
C THR A 242 10.20 5.41 -15.02
N LEU A 243 10.13 4.08 -15.16
CA LEU A 243 11.21 3.18 -14.72
C LEU A 243 12.50 3.37 -15.52
N GLN A 244 12.40 3.82 -16.77
CA GLN A 244 13.57 4.10 -17.60
C GLN A 244 14.35 5.31 -17.06
N ASP A 245 13.63 6.36 -16.64
CA ASP A 245 14.25 7.55 -16.05
C ASP A 245 14.99 7.21 -14.74
N LEU A 246 14.45 6.26 -13.96
CA LEU A 246 15.09 5.79 -12.73
C LEU A 246 16.35 4.96 -13.01
N ALA A 247 16.31 4.11 -14.05
CA ALA A 247 17.43 3.22 -14.40
C ALA A 247 18.67 3.98 -14.89
N GLY A 248 18.50 5.21 -15.39
CA GLY A 248 19.61 6.07 -15.81
C GLY A 248 20.26 6.90 -14.70
N ARG A 249 19.80 6.80 -13.43
CA ARG A 249 20.35 7.57 -12.31
C ARG A 249 21.51 6.86 -11.63
N ASP A 250 22.55 7.63 -11.31
CA ASP A 250 23.69 7.16 -10.53
C ASP A 250 23.31 6.96 -9.06
N ASP A 251 24.03 6.07 -8.37
CA ASP A 251 23.81 5.79 -6.94
C ASP A 251 24.03 7.03 -6.06
N GLY A 252 24.84 8.00 -6.52
CA GLY A 252 25.13 9.24 -5.80
C GLY A 252 23.98 10.25 -5.75
N ASP A 253 22.96 10.09 -6.61
CA ASP A 253 21.79 10.99 -6.67
C ASP A 253 20.68 10.60 -5.67
N VAL A 254 20.86 9.47 -4.97
CA VAL A 254 19.86 8.98 -4.02
C VAL A 254 20.03 9.69 -2.69
N ASP A 255 18.97 10.40 -2.26
CA ASP A 255 18.88 10.95 -0.90
C ASP A 255 18.83 9.79 0.10
N THR A 256 19.95 9.56 0.79
CA THR A 256 20.14 8.44 1.72
C THR A 256 19.28 8.58 2.95
N ASP A 257 19.04 9.80 3.44
CA ASP A 257 18.25 10.06 4.63
C ASP A 257 16.77 9.74 4.37
N GLN A 258 16.27 10.16 3.21
CA GLN A 258 14.91 9.82 2.76
C GLN A 258 14.75 8.31 2.54
N LEU A 259 15.74 7.68 1.91
CA LEU A 259 15.74 6.22 1.71
C LEU A 259 15.70 5.48 3.04
N ASP A 260 16.53 5.86 4.01
CA ASP A 260 16.56 5.19 5.31
C ASP A 260 15.26 5.39 6.09
N CYS A 261 14.63 6.57 6.02
CA CYS A 261 13.30 6.81 6.59
C CYS A 261 12.24 5.89 5.98
N ILE A 262 12.22 5.77 4.65
CA ILE A 262 11.31 4.86 3.92
C ILE A 262 11.56 3.41 4.37
N ARG A 263 12.82 2.98 4.39
CA ARG A 263 13.21 1.61 4.73
C ARG A 263 12.80 1.25 6.15
N GLN A 264 13.04 2.13 7.12
CA GLN A 264 12.66 1.89 8.51
C GLN A 264 11.14 1.78 8.68
N LYS A 265 10.37 2.72 8.11
CA LYS A 265 8.91 2.71 8.20
C LYS A 265 8.30 1.49 7.51
N LEU A 266 8.79 1.15 6.31
CA LEU A 266 8.41 -0.04 5.58
C LEU A 266 8.71 -1.31 6.39
N HIS A 267 9.93 -1.41 6.91
CA HIS A 267 10.39 -2.58 7.64
C HIS A 267 9.55 -2.83 8.89
N GLN A 268 9.32 -1.78 9.70
CA GLN A 268 8.45 -1.88 10.89
C GLN A 268 7.05 -2.40 10.54
N MET A 269 6.43 -1.85 9.51
CA MET A 269 5.10 -2.27 9.06
C MET A 269 5.11 -3.71 8.54
N LEU A 270 6.08 -4.08 7.70
CA LEU A 270 6.19 -5.42 7.13
C LEU A 270 6.47 -6.47 8.20
N THR A 271 7.35 -6.19 9.16
CA THR A 271 7.62 -7.09 10.29
C THR A 271 6.36 -7.34 11.10
N LEU A 272 5.56 -6.30 11.43
CA LEU A 272 4.27 -6.51 12.09
C LEU A 272 3.31 -7.35 11.23
N LEU A 273 3.28 -7.08 9.93
CA LEU A 273 2.41 -7.74 8.96
C LEU A 273 2.77 -9.23 8.78
N THR A 274 4.05 -9.60 8.82
CA THR A 274 4.51 -10.98 8.56
C THR A 274 4.78 -11.79 9.82
N THR A 275 4.71 -11.19 11.02
CA THR A 275 4.95 -11.90 12.29
C THR A 275 3.71 -12.03 13.18
N SER A 276 2.73 -11.13 13.06
CA SER A 276 1.58 -11.11 13.97
C SER A 276 0.44 -12.00 13.50
N THR A 277 0.00 -12.92 14.37
CA THR A 277 -1.23 -13.72 14.17
C THR A 277 -2.51 -12.92 14.42
N ARG A 278 -2.41 -11.78 15.12
CA ARG A 278 -3.55 -10.94 15.49
C ARG A 278 -3.76 -9.79 14.51
N LEU A 279 -2.70 -9.06 14.20
CA LEU A 279 -2.75 -7.86 13.37
C LEU A 279 -2.25 -8.11 11.95
N GLY A 280 -1.40 -9.11 11.76
CA GLY A 280 -0.76 -9.40 10.48
C GLY A 280 -1.48 -10.46 9.65
N LEU A 281 -0.73 -11.02 8.71
CA LEU A 281 -1.14 -12.03 7.75
C LEU A 281 -0.88 -13.46 8.25
N VAL A 282 -0.31 -13.64 9.44
CA VAL A 282 0.07 -14.97 9.93
C VAL A 282 -1.16 -15.79 10.30
N PHE A 283 -1.29 -16.96 9.70
CA PHE A 283 -2.28 -17.98 10.03
C PHE A 283 -1.66 -19.03 10.94
N SER A 284 -2.40 -19.40 11.99
CA SER A 284 -1.91 -20.28 13.06
C SER A 284 -2.04 -21.77 12.76
N GLY A 285 -2.33 -22.20 11.53
CA GLY A 285 -2.42 -23.61 11.17
C GLY A 285 -2.68 -23.82 9.69
N ARG A 286 -2.54 -25.06 9.19
CA ARG A 286 -2.82 -25.42 7.79
C ARG A 286 -4.27 -25.10 7.42
N ASN A 287 -4.47 -24.60 6.20
CA ASN A 287 -5.82 -24.42 5.67
C ASN A 287 -6.48 -25.81 5.59
N ARG A 288 -7.70 -25.96 6.14
CA ARG A 288 -8.34 -27.27 6.37
C ARG A 288 -8.51 -28.11 5.10
N ASP A 289 -8.48 -27.47 3.94
CA ASP A 289 -8.88 -28.10 2.68
C ASP A 289 -7.75 -28.25 1.65
N TRP A 290 -6.61 -27.53 1.74
CA TRP A 290 -5.57 -27.51 0.69
C TRP A 290 -4.19 -28.00 1.12
N GLN A 291 -3.50 -28.71 0.20
CA GLN A 291 -2.08 -29.13 0.29
C GLN A 291 -1.08 -27.94 0.32
N SER A 292 -1.55 -26.70 0.33
CA SER A 292 -0.72 -25.48 0.27
C SER A 292 -0.43 -24.93 1.67
N PRO A 293 0.74 -24.31 1.91
CA PRO A 293 1.05 -23.64 3.18
C PRO A 293 -0.02 -22.61 3.58
N ALA A 294 -0.25 -22.45 4.87
CA ALA A 294 -1.23 -21.49 5.36
C ALA A 294 -0.77 -20.05 5.11
N ASN A 295 0.54 -19.84 5.16
CA ASN A 295 1.19 -18.54 5.01
C ASN A 295 1.77 -18.32 3.61
N ASP A 296 1.15 -18.92 2.57
CA ASP A 296 1.57 -18.85 1.16
C ASP A 296 1.79 -17.42 0.64
N LEU A 297 0.97 -16.46 1.09
CA LEU A 297 1.12 -15.06 0.73
C LEU A 297 2.44 -14.44 1.24
N ILE A 298 2.83 -14.78 2.47
CA ILE A 298 4.10 -14.36 3.06
C ILE A 298 5.25 -15.03 2.33
N PHE A 299 5.15 -16.34 2.06
CA PHE A 299 6.12 -17.07 1.26
C PHE A 299 6.38 -16.39 -0.09
N HIS A 300 5.33 -16.10 -0.86
CA HIS A 300 5.44 -15.43 -2.15
C HIS A 300 6.04 -14.03 -2.07
N ALA A 301 5.86 -13.31 -0.96
CA ALA A 301 6.52 -12.03 -0.74
C ALA A 301 8.04 -12.22 -0.52
N LEU A 302 8.44 -13.20 0.30
CA LEU A 302 9.85 -13.49 0.60
C LEU A 302 10.65 -14.00 -0.61
N ILE A 303 10.00 -14.67 -1.57
CA ILE A 303 10.65 -15.16 -2.82
C ILE A 303 10.43 -14.21 -4.01
N SER A 304 9.85 -13.04 -3.79
CA SER A 304 9.58 -12.08 -4.87
C SER A 304 10.88 -11.42 -5.37
N PRO A 305 10.92 -10.89 -6.60
CA PRO A 305 12.12 -10.24 -7.16
C PRO A 305 12.84 -9.23 -6.26
N PRO A 306 12.17 -8.31 -5.53
CA PRO A 306 12.86 -7.38 -4.63
C PRO A 306 13.55 -8.06 -3.43
N MET A 307 13.25 -9.33 -3.15
CA MET A 307 13.83 -10.12 -2.06
C MET A 307 14.89 -11.13 -2.53
N CYS A 308 15.11 -11.30 -3.83
CA CYS A 308 16.09 -12.26 -4.37
C CYS A 308 17.51 -12.05 -3.80
N SER A 309 17.90 -10.81 -3.47
CA SER A 309 19.18 -10.46 -2.87
C SER A 309 19.06 -10.06 -1.40
N ALA A 310 18.03 -10.51 -0.68
CA ALA A 310 17.82 -10.13 0.71
C ALA A 310 19.01 -10.45 1.63
N TYR A 311 19.82 -11.47 1.31
CA TYR A 311 21.05 -11.80 2.03
C TYR A 311 22.16 -10.71 1.94
N THR A 312 22.00 -9.69 1.09
CA THR A 312 22.92 -8.54 1.02
C THR A 312 22.42 -7.30 1.77
N ASP A 313 21.21 -7.34 2.32
CA ASP A 313 20.56 -6.20 2.97
C ASP A 313 20.12 -6.59 4.39
N PRO A 314 20.61 -5.91 5.45
CA PRO A 314 20.30 -6.28 6.83
C PRO A 314 18.82 -6.29 7.19
N LEU A 315 18.01 -5.36 6.66
CA LEU A 315 16.58 -5.27 6.97
C LEU A 315 15.78 -6.34 6.24
N ARG A 316 16.11 -6.63 4.98
CA ARG A 316 15.49 -7.73 4.24
C ARG A 316 15.86 -9.08 4.84
N LEU A 317 17.11 -9.24 5.28
CA LEU A 317 17.59 -10.44 5.97
C LEU A 317 16.83 -10.66 7.29
N GLU A 318 16.71 -9.63 8.13
CA GLU A 318 15.92 -9.68 9.37
C GLU A 318 14.46 -10.07 9.07
N LEU A 319 13.85 -9.45 8.06
CA LEU A 319 12.46 -9.72 7.71
C LEU A 319 12.24 -11.19 7.33
N ILE A 320 13.19 -11.81 6.63
CA ILE A 320 13.16 -13.25 6.33
C ILE A 320 13.19 -14.06 7.62
N TYR A 321 14.16 -13.80 8.52
CA TYR A 321 14.27 -14.55 9.77
C TYR A 321 13.01 -14.42 10.62
N SER A 322 12.51 -13.20 10.80
CA SER A 322 11.32 -12.93 11.60
C SER A 322 10.05 -13.55 10.99
N ALA A 323 9.89 -13.49 9.67
CA ALA A 323 8.76 -14.11 8.98
C ALA A 323 8.80 -15.65 9.05
N LEU A 324 9.96 -16.27 8.77
CA LEU A 324 10.13 -17.73 8.87
C LEU A 324 9.95 -18.22 10.30
N PHE A 325 10.44 -17.45 11.29
CA PHE A 325 10.23 -17.76 12.70
C PHE A 325 8.74 -17.82 13.08
N SER A 326 7.97 -16.85 12.57
CA SER A 326 6.55 -16.71 12.87
C SER A 326 5.67 -17.66 12.04
N CYS A 327 6.16 -18.08 10.88
CA CYS A 327 5.49 -18.93 9.90
C CYS A 327 6.35 -20.17 9.59
N PRO A 328 6.49 -21.12 10.52
CA PRO A 328 7.35 -22.27 10.30
C PRO A 328 6.85 -23.18 9.16
N ASP A 329 5.58 -23.08 8.75
CA ASP A 329 5.00 -23.85 7.64
C ASP A 329 5.57 -23.48 6.26
N ILE A 330 6.18 -22.29 6.14
CA ILE A 330 6.81 -21.83 4.90
C ILE A 330 8.33 -22.03 4.90
N LEU A 331 8.91 -22.55 5.99
CA LEU A 331 10.35 -22.81 6.11
C LEU A 331 10.86 -23.77 5.02
N ALA A 332 10.28 -24.97 4.93
CA ALA A 332 10.69 -25.96 3.94
C ALA A 332 10.46 -25.48 2.48
N PRO A 333 9.29 -24.90 2.12
CA PRO A 333 9.11 -24.28 0.79
C PRO A 333 10.12 -23.17 0.46
N TYR A 334 10.50 -22.37 1.44
CA TYR A 334 11.52 -21.33 1.27
C TYR A 334 12.89 -21.94 0.98
N LEU A 335 13.32 -22.92 1.78
CA LEU A 335 14.58 -23.63 1.57
C LEU A 335 14.61 -24.38 0.23
N ASP A 336 13.50 -24.98 -0.17
CA ASP A 336 13.31 -25.61 -1.49
C ASP A 336 13.54 -24.61 -2.63
N HIS A 337 13.02 -23.39 -2.48
CA HIS A 337 13.18 -22.33 -3.47
C HIS A 337 14.63 -21.83 -3.52
N THR A 338 15.31 -21.76 -2.39
CA THR A 338 16.70 -21.28 -2.28
C THR A 338 17.73 -22.33 -2.68
N ALA A 339 17.41 -23.64 -2.59
CA ALA A 339 18.33 -24.75 -2.84
C ALA A 339 19.17 -24.62 -4.13
N PRO A 340 18.60 -24.27 -5.30
CA PRO A 340 19.37 -24.09 -6.54
C PRO A 340 20.45 -23.00 -6.47
N LEU A 341 20.35 -22.05 -5.55
CA LEU A 341 21.31 -20.95 -5.39
C LEU A 341 22.52 -21.34 -4.54
N LEU A 342 22.46 -22.48 -3.84
CA LEU A 342 23.48 -22.90 -2.88
C LEU A 342 24.69 -23.56 -3.52
N TYR A 343 24.61 -23.96 -4.79
CA TYR A 343 25.77 -24.50 -5.51
C TYR A 343 26.95 -23.51 -5.43
N PRO A 344 28.14 -23.99 -5.01
CA PRO A 344 29.28 -23.12 -4.77
C PRO A 344 29.66 -22.31 -6.00
N ARG A 345 29.92 -21.01 -5.78
CA ARG A 345 30.39 -20.08 -6.79
C ARG A 345 31.73 -19.52 -6.35
N ALA A 346 32.80 -19.87 -7.07
CA ALA A 346 34.15 -19.45 -6.73
C ALA A 346 34.24 -17.92 -6.55
N ASN A 347 34.88 -17.49 -5.47
CA ASN A 347 35.14 -16.08 -5.15
C ASN A 347 33.90 -15.16 -5.09
N SER A 348 32.70 -15.71 -4.88
CA SER A 348 31.48 -14.92 -4.80
C SER A 348 31.16 -14.51 -3.35
N SER A 349 31.36 -13.22 -3.04
CA SER A 349 30.95 -12.64 -1.75
C SER A 349 29.43 -12.77 -1.52
N ASN A 350 28.64 -12.71 -2.59
CA ASN A 350 27.20 -12.92 -2.54
C ASN A 350 26.82 -14.35 -2.18
N TRP A 351 27.56 -15.35 -2.67
CA TRP A 351 27.36 -16.73 -2.28
C TRP A 351 27.70 -16.94 -0.79
N ALA A 352 28.79 -16.36 -0.30
CA ALA A 352 29.14 -16.43 1.13
C ALA A 352 28.05 -15.81 2.02
N ARG A 353 27.48 -14.66 1.61
CA ARG A 353 26.34 -14.03 2.32
C ARG A 353 25.08 -14.88 2.27
N LEU A 354 24.79 -15.52 1.14
CA LEU A 354 23.69 -16.48 1.02
C LEU A 354 23.89 -17.67 1.98
N MET A 355 25.11 -18.20 2.09
CA MET A 355 25.42 -19.25 3.06
C MET A 355 25.23 -18.78 4.50
N ASN A 356 25.59 -17.54 4.82
CA ASN A 356 25.30 -16.95 6.14
C ASN A 356 23.79 -16.85 6.42
N LEU A 357 22.99 -16.48 5.40
CA LEU A 357 21.53 -16.53 5.50
C LEU A 357 21.08 -17.94 5.91
N ILE A 358 21.52 -18.97 5.18
CA ILE A 358 21.18 -20.36 5.47
C ILE A 358 21.62 -20.78 6.88
N CYS A 359 22.87 -20.52 7.27
CA CYS A 359 23.33 -20.83 8.64
C CYS A 359 22.46 -20.17 9.70
N GLY A 360 22.09 -18.89 9.53
CA GLY A 360 21.20 -18.21 10.47
C GLY A 360 19.78 -18.80 10.50
N ILE A 361 19.27 -19.33 9.38
CA ILE A 361 17.99 -20.08 9.38
C ILE A 361 18.14 -21.35 10.23
N TYR A 362 19.25 -22.07 10.10
CA TYR A 362 19.50 -23.29 10.86
C TYR A 362 19.67 -23.00 12.37
N ASP A 363 20.37 -21.93 12.72
CA ASP A 363 20.50 -21.48 14.11
C ASP A 363 19.14 -21.11 14.71
N LEU A 364 18.29 -20.42 13.93
CA LEU A 364 16.92 -20.12 14.32
C LEU A 364 16.12 -21.40 14.57
N CYS A 365 16.23 -22.40 13.69
CA CYS A 365 15.56 -23.69 13.85
C CYS A 365 16.04 -24.42 15.11
N ARG A 366 17.37 -24.49 15.32
CA ARG A 366 18.00 -25.15 16.47
C ARG A 366 17.46 -24.63 17.80
N VAL A 367 17.34 -23.31 17.94
CA VAL A 367 16.91 -22.68 19.20
C VAL A 367 15.39 -22.80 19.41
N ASN A 368 14.60 -22.88 18.34
CA ASN A 368 13.15 -22.74 18.41
C ASN A 368 12.37 -24.03 18.12
N LEU A 369 13.04 -25.15 17.82
CA LEU A 369 12.37 -26.40 17.45
C LEU A 369 11.33 -26.85 18.48
N ILE A 370 11.69 -26.84 19.77
CA ILE A 370 10.77 -27.21 20.86
C ILE A 370 9.58 -26.25 20.92
N LYS A 371 9.83 -24.95 20.77
CA LYS A 371 8.78 -23.92 20.77
C LYS A 371 7.80 -24.14 19.62
N TRP A 372 8.29 -24.41 18.41
CA TRP A 372 7.43 -24.70 17.27
C TRP A 372 6.66 -26.01 17.45
N ALA A 373 7.28 -27.03 18.06
CA ALA A 373 6.58 -28.27 18.35
C ALA A 373 5.42 -28.06 19.35
N VAL A 374 5.65 -27.30 20.42
CA VAL A 374 4.59 -26.91 21.37
C VAL A 374 3.51 -26.11 20.65
N MET A 375 3.87 -25.11 19.85
CA MET A 375 2.92 -24.32 19.06
C MET A 375 2.09 -25.20 18.10
N ALA A 376 2.69 -26.22 17.49
CA ALA A 376 1.99 -27.15 16.62
C ALA A 376 0.98 -28.00 17.40
N VAL A 377 1.32 -28.45 18.60
CA VAL A 377 0.39 -29.19 19.47
C VAL A 377 -0.77 -28.31 19.94
N GLU A 378 -0.50 -27.04 20.28
CA GLU A 378 -1.52 -26.10 20.76
C GLU A 378 -2.50 -25.63 19.67
N ARG A 379 -2.02 -25.48 18.43
CA ARG A 379 -2.77 -24.78 17.38
C ARG A 379 -3.53 -25.69 16.42
N TYR A 380 -3.08 -26.94 16.24
CA TYR A 380 -3.68 -27.84 15.26
C TYR A 380 -4.75 -28.72 15.89
N THR A 381 -5.86 -28.89 15.19
CA THR A 381 -7.04 -29.59 15.71
C THR A 381 -6.92 -31.11 15.67
N THR A 382 -5.97 -31.68 14.90
CA THR A 382 -5.74 -33.13 14.83
C THR A 382 -4.30 -33.50 15.16
N PRO A 383 -4.07 -34.60 15.91
CA PRO A 383 -2.71 -35.07 16.24
C PRO A 383 -1.84 -35.33 15.01
N GLN A 384 -2.42 -35.82 13.91
CA GLN A 384 -1.71 -36.08 12.65
C GLN A 384 -1.17 -34.79 12.02
N GLN A 385 -1.94 -33.69 12.07
CA GLN A 385 -1.50 -32.40 11.54
C GLN A 385 -0.38 -31.80 12.41
N ALA A 386 -0.51 -31.89 13.73
CA ALA A 386 0.53 -31.44 14.66
C ALA A 386 1.83 -32.25 14.45
N ALA A 387 1.74 -33.57 14.36
CA ALA A 387 2.89 -34.44 14.11
C ALA A 387 3.56 -34.14 12.76
N GLN A 388 2.77 -33.99 11.70
CA GLN A 388 3.30 -33.62 10.38
C GLN A 388 4.00 -32.25 10.42
N MET A 389 3.41 -31.27 11.10
CA MET A 389 4.04 -29.96 11.24
C MET A 389 5.35 -30.01 12.02
N ILE A 390 5.41 -30.81 13.09
CA ILE A 390 6.66 -31.04 13.83
C ILE A 390 7.71 -31.64 12.91
N VAL A 391 7.35 -32.67 12.11
CA VAL A 391 8.24 -33.29 11.13
C VAL A 391 8.72 -32.25 10.11
N ASP A 392 7.81 -31.49 9.50
CA ASP A 392 8.14 -30.49 8.47
C ASP A 392 9.06 -29.36 9.01
N CYS A 393 9.01 -29.07 10.31
CA CYS A 393 9.89 -28.10 10.97
C CYS A 393 11.21 -28.71 11.47
N SER A 394 11.22 -30.03 11.71
CA SER A 394 12.39 -30.76 12.23
C SER A 394 13.33 -31.19 11.13
N PHE A 395 12.78 -31.49 9.95
CA PHE A 395 13.54 -31.93 8.79
C PHE A 395 13.64 -30.81 7.78
N LEU A 396 14.86 -30.38 7.53
CA LEU A 396 15.18 -29.41 6.48
C LEU A 396 14.91 -30.01 5.10
N SER A 397 14.86 -29.15 4.09
CA SER A 397 14.58 -29.55 2.71
C SER A 397 15.58 -30.61 2.19
N PRO A 398 15.11 -31.79 1.73
CA PRO A 398 15.97 -32.77 1.07
C PRO A 398 16.67 -32.24 -0.18
N LYS A 399 16.10 -31.21 -0.83
CA LYS A 399 16.68 -30.56 -2.01
C LYS A 399 17.95 -29.76 -1.70
N MET A 400 18.21 -29.48 -0.41
CA MET A 400 19.46 -28.83 0.01
C MET A 400 20.63 -29.81 0.14
N ILE A 401 20.38 -31.12 0.23
CA ILE A 401 21.43 -32.12 0.53
C ILE A 401 22.56 -32.05 -0.50
N GLU A 402 22.23 -32.14 -1.79
CA GLU A 402 23.23 -32.13 -2.86
C GLU A 402 23.97 -30.78 -2.96
N PRO A 403 23.29 -29.61 -3.03
CA PRO A 403 23.99 -28.32 -3.05
C PRO A 403 24.88 -28.07 -1.83
N LEU A 404 24.44 -28.44 -0.62
CA LEU A 404 25.25 -28.30 0.60
C LEU A 404 26.44 -29.26 0.61
N SER A 405 26.26 -30.50 0.14
CA SER A 405 27.36 -31.45 -0.02
C SER A 405 28.41 -30.91 -0.97
N ALA A 406 28.01 -30.33 -2.11
CA ALA A 406 28.92 -29.67 -3.04
C ALA A 406 29.64 -28.47 -2.39
N ALA A 407 28.93 -27.64 -1.62
CA ALA A 407 29.51 -26.50 -0.91
C ALA A 407 30.59 -26.92 0.10
N LEU A 408 30.32 -27.97 0.88
CA LEU A 408 31.27 -28.50 1.87
C LEU A 408 32.51 -29.10 1.21
N LEU A 409 32.37 -29.78 0.07
CA LEU A 409 33.52 -30.31 -0.68
C LEU A 409 34.47 -29.21 -1.14
N VAL A 410 33.95 -28.05 -1.55
CA VAL A 410 34.78 -26.89 -1.93
C VAL A 410 35.53 -26.30 -0.73
N SER A 411 34.94 -26.31 0.47
CA SER A 411 35.61 -25.85 1.70
C SER A 411 36.71 -26.79 2.21
N LEU A 412 36.71 -28.05 1.75
CA LEU A 412 37.68 -29.08 2.15
C LEU A 412 38.85 -29.22 1.16
N LEU A 413 38.81 -28.55 0.01
CA LEU A 413 39.93 -28.49 -0.92
C LEU A 413 40.98 -27.52 -0.34
N PRO A 414 42.26 -27.92 -0.22
CA PRO A 414 43.31 -27.02 0.21
C PRO A 414 43.40 -25.84 -0.77
N SER A 415 43.42 -24.63 -0.21
CA SER A 415 43.54 -23.35 -0.93
C SER A 415 44.79 -23.26 -1.78
#